data_AF-A0A3A0BZW4-F1
#
_entry.id   AF-A0A3A0BZW4-F1
#
_cell.length_a   1.000
_cell.length_b   1.000
_cell.length_c   1.000
_cell.angle_alpha   90.00
_cell.angle_beta   90.00
_cell.angle_gamma   90.00
#
_symmetry.space_group_name_H-M   'P 1'
#
loop_
_entity.id
_entity.type
_entity.pdbx_description
1 polymer ?
#
loop_
_entity_poly.entity_id
_entity_poly.type
_entity_poly.pdbx_seq_one_letter_code
_entity_poly.pdbx_strand_id
1 'polypeptide(L)'
;MFELEEADKYPTESLAPNVVRVFLYVYSDQAFALEGYSLRVTHNGADLPVDQVSSGGLPDVTRTEPGPYSRFTNMNVIFVEAQAGSWVVQLVDAGGTPVGPPAEFELTADEETRELYVRYRQQ
;
A
#
# COMPACT_ATOMS: atom_id res chain seq x y z
N MET A 1 8.33 7.88 14.95
CA MET A 1 6.95 8.18 14.48
C MET A 1 6.96 8.06 12.95
N PHE A 2 5.88 7.66 12.28
CA PHE A 2 5.90 7.56 10.82
C PHE A 2 5.34 8.80 10.13
N GLU A 3 6.03 9.23 9.09
CA GLU A 3 5.59 10.23 8.12
C GLU A 3 5.09 9.51 6.86
N LEU A 4 3.93 9.90 6.34
CA LEU A 4 3.43 9.48 5.04
C LEU A 4 4.09 10.37 3.97
N GLU A 5 5.04 9.82 3.22
CA GLU A 5 5.80 10.59 2.22
C GLU A 5 5.18 10.54 0.83
N GLU A 6 4.49 9.45 0.49
CA GLU A 6 3.90 9.24 -0.84
C GLU A 6 2.60 8.45 -0.71
N ALA A 7 1.57 8.91 -1.41
CA ALA A 7 0.27 8.26 -1.54
C ALA A 7 -0.24 8.51 -2.95
N ASP A 8 -0.01 7.57 -3.86
CA ASP A 8 -0.27 7.73 -5.29
C ASP A 8 -1.01 6.51 -5.87
N LYS A 9 -1.69 6.74 -7.00
CA LYS A 9 -2.34 5.68 -7.78
C LYS A 9 -1.54 5.41 -9.05
N TYR A 10 -1.30 4.13 -9.35
CA TYR A 10 -0.59 3.71 -10.55
C TYR A 10 -1.46 2.89 -11.49
N PRO A 11 -1.23 3.00 -12.82
CA PRO A 11 -1.88 2.16 -13.80
C PRO A 11 -1.67 0.68 -13.50
N THR A 12 -2.66 -0.12 -13.87
CA THR A 12 -2.61 -1.55 -13.64
C THR A 12 -2.00 -2.26 -14.83
N GLU A 13 -0.94 -3.06 -14.66
CA GLU A 13 -0.33 -3.77 -15.80
C GLU A 13 -1.00 -5.12 -16.12
N SER A 14 -1.63 -5.77 -15.13
CA SER A 14 -2.12 -7.15 -15.32
C SER A 14 -3.25 -7.61 -14.41
N LEU A 15 -3.89 -6.73 -13.63
CA LEU A 15 -4.98 -7.18 -12.75
C LEU A 15 -6.29 -7.35 -13.53
N ALA A 16 -7.01 -8.41 -13.22
CA ALA A 16 -8.38 -8.63 -13.67
C ALA A 16 -9.29 -7.42 -13.29
N PRO A 17 -10.46 -7.26 -13.93
CA PRO A 17 -11.48 -6.31 -13.47
C PRO A 17 -11.80 -6.54 -11.98
N ASN A 18 -12.14 -5.48 -11.23
CA ASN A 18 -12.48 -5.56 -9.80
C ASN A 18 -11.36 -6.14 -8.93
N VAL A 19 -10.12 -5.74 -9.22
CA VAL A 19 -8.97 -6.09 -8.41
C VAL A 19 -8.21 -4.80 -8.11
N VAL A 20 -8.03 -4.53 -6.82
CA VAL A 20 -7.23 -3.42 -6.31
C VAL A 20 -6.03 -4.02 -5.60
N ARG A 21 -4.83 -3.51 -5.89
CA ARG A 21 -3.61 -3.90 -5.19
C ARG A 21 -3.11 -2.72 -4.38
N VAL A 22 -2.73 -2.97 -3.14
CA VAL A 22 -2.07 -1.96 -2.29
C VAL A 22 -0.64 -2.39 -2.07
N PHE A 23 0.31 -1.52 -2.42
CA PHE A 23 1.73 -1.66 -2.15
C PHE A 23 2.12 -0.79 -0.96
N LEU A 24 2.94 -1.35 -0.06
CA LEU A 24 3.53 -0.65 1.06
C LEU A 24 5.04 -0.65 0.91
N TYR A 25 5.63 0.54 1.08
CA TYR A 25 7.03 0.69 1.40
C TYR A 25 7.20 1.41 2.73
N VAL A 26 7.71 0.70 3.73
CA VAL A 26 7.99 1.24 5.06
C VAL A 26 9.47 1.09 5.39
N TYR A 27 10.14 2.22 5.68
CA TYR A 27 11.59 2.27 5.85
C TYR A 27 12.02 3.32 6.89
N SER A 28 13.33 3.41 7.15
CA SER A 28 13.94 4.48 7.96
C SER A 28 15.28 4.91 7.37
N ASP A 29 15.86 6.01 7.87
CA ASP A 29 17.22 6.42 7.47
C ASP A 29 18.30 5.39 7.86
N GLN A 30 18.00 4.46 8.76
CA GLN A 30 18.91 3.41 9.24
C GLN A 30 18.70 2.06 8.56
N ALA A 31 17.55 1.85 7.90
CA ALA A 31 17.17 0.57 7.32
C ALA A 31 16.37 0.75 6.03
N PHE A 32 16.83 0.09 4.96
CA PHE A 32 16.18 0.15 3.63
C PHE A 32 14.75 -0.39 3.64
N ALA A 33 14.42 -1.34 4.52
CA ALA A 33 13.06 -1.83 4.70
C ALA A 33 12.87 -2.24 6.16
N LEU A 34 11.73 -1.86 6.75
CA LEU A 34 11.36 -2.21 8.11
C LEU A 34 10.39 -3.39 8.10
N GLU A 35 10.69 -4.41 8.89
CA GLU A 35 9.84 -5.60 9.05
C GLU A 35 8.77 -5.42 10.15
N GLY A 36 7.73 -6.26 10.09
CA GLY A 36 6.78 -6.40 11.20
C GLY A 36 5.61 -5.41 11.20
N TYR A 37 5.45 -4.62 10.14
CA TYR A 37 4.33 -3.70 9.97
C TYR A 37 3.28 -4.29 9.04
N SER A 38 2.04 -3.81 9.13
CA SER A 38 0.96 -4.21 8.23
C SER A 38 0.09 -3.01 7.87
N LEU A 39 -1.00 -3.27 7.15
CA LEU A 39 -2.00 -2.27 6.78
C LEU A 39 -3.34 -2.64 7.38
N ARG A 40 -4.05 -1.64 7.90
CA ARG A 40 -5.51 -1.68 8.00
C ARG A 40 -6.07 -0.98 6.78
N VAL A 41 -6.86 -1.70 5.99
CA VAL A 41 -7.49 -1.15 4.78
C VAL A 41 -8.99 -1.13 4.98
N THR A 42 -9.62 0.01 4.70
CA THR A 42 -11.07 0.10 4.65
C THR A 42 -11.51 0.52 3.25
N HIS A 43 -12.65 -0.02 2.82
CA HIS A 43 -13.32 0.38 1.59
C HIS A 43 -14.77 0.73 1.90
N ASN A 44 -15.15 1.98 1.59
CA ASN A 44 -16.45 2.57 1.97
C ASN A 44 -16.79 2.39 3.46
N GLY A 45 -15.76 2.47 4.32
CA GLY A 45 -15.88 2.32 5.77
C GLY A 45 -15.96 0.87 6.28
N ALA A 46 -15.94 -0.13 5.40
CA ALA A 46 -15.84 -1.53 5.80
C ALA A 46 -14.38 -1.99 5.84
N ASP A 47 -13.96 -2.65 6.93
CA ASP A 47 -12.63 -3.24 7.05
C ASP A 47 -12.44 -4.41 6.07
N LEU A 48 -11.32 -4.40 5.36
CA LEU A 48 -10.89 -5.49 4.50
C LEU A 48 -9.77 -6.31 5.18
N PRO A 49 -9.78 -7.65 5.06
CA PRO A 49 -8.77 -8.48 5.70
C PRO A 49 -7.40 -8.27 5.05
N VAL A 50 -6.38 -8.09 5.90
CA VAL A 50 -4.97 -8.04 5.50
C VAL A 50 -4.20 -9.03 6.38
N ASP A 51 -3.64 -10.05 5.77
CA ASP A 51 -2.85 -11.09 6.42
C ASP A 51 -1.34 -10.92 6.23
N GLN A 52 -0.93 -9.90 5.47
CA GLN A 52 0.45 -9.71 5.05
C GLN A 52 1.19 -8.77 5.99
N VAL A 53 2.50 -8.99 6.11
CA VAL A 53 3.40 -8.21 6.96
C VAL A 53 4.61 -7.78 6.14
N SER A 54 5.14 -6.59 6.42
CA SER A 54 6.32 -6.06 5.75
C SER A 54 7.57 -6.88 6.04
N SER A 55 8.40 -7.06 5.03
CA SER A 55 9.73 -7.66 5.14
C SER A 55 10.80 -6.60 5.43
N GLY A 56 11.89 -7.03 6.07
CA GLY A 56 13.07 -6.22 6.32
C GLY A 56 14.19 -6.51 5.32
N GLY A 57 15.28 -5.75 5.39
CA GLY A 57 16.45 -5.94 4.52
C GLY A 57 16.36 -5.12 3.23
N LEU A 58 16.65 -5.73 2.08
CA LEU A 58 16.53 -5.06 0.78
C LEU A 58 15.06 -5.07 0.32
N PRO A 59 14.48 -3.93 -0.07
CA PRO A 59 13.14 -3.91 -0.61
C PRO A 59 13.06 -4.56 -1.99
N ASP A 60 11.90 -5.11 -2.31
CA ASP A 60 11.51 -5.51 -3.65
C ASP A 60 11.13 -4.28 -4.48
N VAL A 61 10.76 -4.52 -5.75
CA VAL A 61 10.23 -3.51 -6.67
C VAL A 61 8.82 -3.86 -7.12
N THR A 62 7.97 -2.85 -7.31
CA THR A 62 6.58 -3.01 -7.76
C THR A 62 6.46 -3.53 -9.20
N ARG A 63 7.52 -3.39 -10.00
CA ARG A 63 7.58 -3.73 -11.43
C ARG A 63 8.86 -4.49 -11.77
N THR A 64 8.75 -5.49 -12.62
CA THR A 64 9.91 -6.24 -13.13
C THR A 64 10.76 -5.39 -14.07
N GLU A 65 10.11 -4.62 -14.97
CA GLU A 65 10.78 -3.71 -15.88
C GLU A 65 10.79 -2.29 -15.28
N PRO A 66 11.95 -1.61 -15.23
CA PRO A 66 12.02 -0.23 -14.75
C PRO A 66 11.21 0.75 -15.60
N GLY A 67 10.42 1.60 -14.96
CA GLY A 67 9.59 2.61 -15.60
C GLY A 67 9.11 3.70 -14.62
N PRO A 68 8.29 4.65 -15.08
CA PRO A 68 7.84 5.78 -14.26
C PRO A 68 7.05 5.37 -13.00
N TYR A 69 6.45 4.18 -13.00
CA TYR A 69 5.64 3.63 -11.91
C TYR A 69 6.38 2.56 -11.08
N SER A 70 7.66 2.30 -11.36
CA SER A 70 8.48 1.43 -10.53
C SER A 70 8.76 2.12 -9.20
N ARG A 71 8.48 1.43 -8.10
CA ARG A 71 8.76 1.87 -6.74
C ARG A 71 9.39 0.73 -5.95
N PHE A 72 10.14 1.07 -4.90
CA PHE A 72 10.47 0.09 -3.87
C PHE A 72 9.23 -0.28 -3.08
N THR A 73 9.18 -1.53 -2.62
CA THR A 73 8.07 -2.09 -1.84
C THR A 73 8.62 -3.17 -0.92
N ASN A 74 8.03 -3.33 0.26
CA ASN A 74 8.34 -4.45 1.16
C ASN A 74 7.09 -5.16 1.70
N MET A 75 5.91 -4.83 1.17
CA MET A 75 4.67 -5.58 1.32
C MET A 75 3.70 -5.24 0.19
N ASN A 76 2.83 -6.19 -0.18
CA ASN A 76 1.66 -5.89 -0.99
C ASN A 76 0.49 -6.80 -0.60
N VAL A 77 -0.72 -6.33 -0.88
CA VAL A 77 -1.97 -7.08 -0.66
C VAL A 77 -2.92 -6.82 -1.83
N ILE A 78 -3.74 -7.83 -2.17
CA ILE A 78 -4.68 -7.78 -3.29
C ILE A 78 -6.09 -7.98 -2.75
N PHE A 79 -7.00 -7.12 -3.17
CA PHE A 79 -8.43 -7.20 -2.88
C PHE A 79 -9.20 -7.52 -4.16
N VAL A 80 -10.12 -8.47 -4.09
CA VAL A 80 -11.00 -8.86 -5.19
C VAL A 80 -12.42 -8.40 -4.87
N GLU A 81 -12.69 -7.14 -5.19
CA GLU A 81 -13.97 -6.47 -4.91
C GLU A 81 -14.19 -5.28 -5.85
N ALA A 82 -15.38 -4.66 -5.76
CA ALA A 82 -15.66 -3.45 -6.52
C ALA A 82 -14.61 -2.38 -6.22
N GLN A 83 -14.00 -1.82 -7.25
CA GLN A 83 -12.96 -0.81 -7.08
C GLN A 83 -13.51 0.56 -6.65
N ALA A 84 -14.74 0.89 -7.04
CA ALA A 84 -15.28 2.24 -6.89
C ALA A 84 -15.60 2.60 -5.43
N GLY A 85 -15.15 3.79 -5.02
CA GLY A 85 -15.45 4.38 -3.71
C GLY A 85 -14.19 4.83 -2.97
N SER A 86 -14.37 5.04 -1.67
CA SER A 86 -13.32 5.54 -0.77
C SER A 86 -12.52 4.39 -0.20
N TRP A 87 -11.21 4.44 -0.41
CA TRP A 87 -10.21 3.52 0.14
C TRP A 87 -9.35 4.26 1.15
N VAL A 88 -9.25 3.72 2.37
CA VAL A 88 -8.36 4.27 3.41
C VAL A 88 -7.33 3.22 3.78
N VAL A 89 -6.05 3.60 3.71
CA VAL A 89 -4.92 2.72 3.98
C VAL A 89 -4.14 3.27 5.17
N GLN A 90 -4.18 2.57 6.29
CA GLN A 90 -3.56 2.96 7.55
C GLN A 90 -2.39 2.02 7.89
N LEU A 91 -1.17 2.56 8.04
CA LEU A 91 -0.04 1.81 8.56
C LEU A 91 -0.28 1.42 10.03
N VAL A 92 -0.06 0.14 10.35
CA VAL A 92 -0.19 -0.39 11.71
C VAL A 92 1.06 -1.20 12.13
N ASP A 93 1.33 -1.23 13.43
CA ASP A 93 2.34 -2.12 14.03
C ASP A 93 1.83 -3.56 14.20
N ALA A 94 2.68 -4.44 14.75
CA ALA A 94 2.36 -5.84 15.02
C ALA A 94 1.16 -6.04 15.98
N GLY A 95 0.79 -5.03 16.77
CA GLY A 95 -0.40 -5.05 17.63
C GLY A 95 -1.67 -4.54 16.93
N GLY A 96 -1.57 -4.10 15.67
CA GLY A 96 -2.67 -3.48 14.93
C GLY A 96 -2.89 -2.01 15.30
N THR A 97 -1.94 -1.38 16.01
CA THR A 97 -2.03 0.03 16.42
C THR A 97 -1.61 0.92 15.25
N PRO A 98 -2.37 1.96 14.90
CA PRO A 98 -1.94 2.97 13.92
C PRO A 98 -0.65 3.67 14.35
N VAL A 99 0.33 3.76 13.45
CA VAL A 99 1.66 4.36 13.76
C VAL A 99 2.07 5.52 12.84
N GLY A 100 1.20 5.89 11.89
CA GLY A 100 1.36 7.04 10.99
C GLY A 100 0.00 7.59 10.53
N PRO A 101 -0.02 8.66 9.73
CA PRO A 101 -1.25 9.16 9.10
C PRO A 101 -1.87 8.11 8.16
N PRO A 102 -3.20 8.12 7.92
CA PRO A 102 -3.79 7.32 6.86
C PRO A 102 -3.53 7.95 5.48
N ALA A 103 -3.47 7.11 4.45
CA ALA A 103 -3.59 7.52 3.06
C ALA A 103 -5.03 7.28 2.58
N GLU A 104 -5.61 8.26 1.89
CA GLU A 104 -6.99 8.21 1.40
C GLU A 104 -6.99 8.27 -0.14
N PHE A 105 -7.76 7.38 -0.77
CA PHE A 105 -7.90 7.31 -2.21
C PHE A 105 -9.38 7.25 -2.58
N GLU A 106 -9.74 7.93 -3.65
CA GLU A 106 -11.05 7.78 -4.30
C GLU A 106 -10.84 7.14 -5.67
N LEU A 107 -11.57 6.05 -5.92
CA LEU A 107 -11.54 5.33 -7.19
C LEU A 107 -12.91 5.37 -7.85
N THR A 108 -12.92 5.44 -9.19
CA THR A 108 -14.14 5.33 -9.99
C THR A 108 -14.36 3.89 -10.47
N ALA A 109 -15.57 3.60 -10.97
CA ALA A 109 -15.91 2.27 -11.49
C ALA A 109 -15.13 1.90 -12.77
N ASP A 110 -14.62 2.90 -13.49
CA ASP A 110 -13.80 2.79 -14.70
C ASP A 110 -12.33 3.12 -14.45
N GLU A 111 -11.91 3.27 -13.19
CA GLU A 111 -10.54 3.57 -12.79
C GLU A 111 -9.52 2.61 -13.41
N GLU A 112 -8.50 3.16 -14.05
CA GLU A 112 -7.38 2.42 -14.62
C GLU A 112 -6.19 2.35 -13.65
N THR A 113 -6.16 3.25 -12.65
CA THR A 113 -5.09 3.36 -11.65
C THR A 113 -5.42 2.61 -10.35
N ARG A 114 -5.47 1.27 -10.42
CA ARG A 114 -5.95 0.39 -9.34
C ARG A 114 -4.82 -0.20 -8.49
N GLU A 115 -3.61 0.27 -8.69
CA GLU A 115 -2.48 -0.03 -7.82
C GLU A 115 -2.24 1.18 -6.92
N LEU A 116 -2.65 1.06 -5.66
CA LEU A 116 -2.47 2.10 -4.64
C LEU A 116 -1.10 1.92 -4.01
N TYR A 117 -0.30 2.97 -4.00
CA TYR A 117 1.03 2.96 -3.41
C TYR A 117 1.09 3.89 -2.21
N VAL A 118 1.62 3.38 -1.10
CA VAL A 118 1.90 4.17 0.09
C VAL A 118 3.36 3.99 0.53
N ARG A 119 4.04 5.11 0.80
CA ARG A 119 5.39 5.13 1.39
C ARG A 119 5.39 5.81 2.74
N TYR A 120 5.90 5.10 3.75
CA TYR A 120 6.09 5.61 5.09
C TYR A 120 7.56 5.62 5.48
N ARG A 121 8.03 6.73 6.05
CA ARG A 121 9.36 6.84 6.64
C ARG A 121 9.26 6.95 8.16
N GLN A 122 10.01 6.13 8.87
CA GLN A 122 10.22 6.29 10.30
C GLN A 122 11.19 7.45 10.56
N GLN A 123 10.71 8.46 11.28
CA GLN A 123 11.52 9.51 11.89
C GLN A 123 12.16 9.03 13.19
#